data_AF-A0A3Z3K4S1-F1
#
_entry.id   AF-A0A3Z3K4S1-F1
#
_cell.length_a   1.000
_cell.length_b   1.000
_cell.length_c   1.000
_cell.angle_alpha   90.00
_cell.angle_beta   90.00
_cell.angle_gamma   90.00
#
_symmetry.space_group_name_H-M   'P 1'
#
loop_
_entity.id
_entity.type
_entity.pdbx_description
1 polymer ?
#
loop_
_entity_poly.entity_id
_entity_poly.type
_entity_poly.pdbx_seq_one_letter_code
_entity_poly.pdbx_strand_id
1 'polypeptide(L)'
;MNISKKIATSFFLLSLFGQTSIAATEISHPEADMKEIAHVSVSSINTNPESIIQLLQNKTEASGAHYYRITSFHIDNQSHATAILYK
;
A
#
# COMPACT_ATOMS: atom_id res chain seq x y z
N MET A 1 60.38 -10.75 21.77
CA MET A 1 59.22 -10.45 22.64
C MET A 1 58.05 -10.10 21.74
N ASN A 2 57.06 -11.00 21.64
CA ASN A 2 55.92 -10.93 20.72
C ASN A 2 54.79 -10.14 21.38
N ILE A 3 54.22 -9.14 20.70
CA ILE A 3 53.02 -8.45 21.18
C ILE A 3 51.96 -8.51 20.09
N SER A 4 51.06 -9.46 20.25
CA SER A 4 49.89 -9.74 19.42
C SER A 4 48.86 -8.62 19.58
N LYS A 5 48.62 -7.82 18.54
CA LYS A 5 47.56 -6.80 18.55
C LYS A 5 46.22 -7.47 18.26
N LYS A 6 45.34 -7.53 19.27
CA LYS A 6 43.97 -8.03 19.15
C LYS A 6 43.13 -6.99 18.42
N ILE A 7 42.64 -7.32 17.23
CA ILE A 7 41.74 -6.49 16.44
C ILE A 7 40.33 -6.75 16.97
N ALA A 8 39.72 -5.73 17.57
CA ALA A 8 38.33 -5.77 18.00
C ALA A 8 37.44 -5.35 16.82
N THR A 9 36.81 -6.33 16.17
CA THR A 9 35.88 -6.10 15.06
C THR A 9 34.51 -5.77 15.64
N SER A 10 34.13 -4.49 15.63
CA SER A 10 32.78 -4.07 16.03
C SER A 10 31.82 -4.33 14.87
N PHE A 11 30.93 -5.32 15.03
CA PHE A 11 29.85 -5.61 14.09
C PHE A 11 28.74 -4.57 14.27
N PHE A 12 28.64 -3.63 13.35
CA PHE A 12 27.59 -2.61 13.36
C PHE A 12 26.24 -3.29 13.08
N LEU A 13 25.29 -3.05 13.97
CA LEU A 13 24.01 -3.73 14.04
C LEU A 13 23.15 -3.49 12.79
N LEU A 14 22.53 -4.58 12.36
CA LEU A 14 21.57 -4.73 11.27
C LEU A 14 20.49 -3.64 11.33
N SER A 15 20.43 -2.80 10.31
CA SER A 15 19.37 -1.81 10.14
C SER A 15 18.02 -2.53 10.00
N LEU A 16 17.18 -2.41 11.03
CA LEU A 16 15.78 -2.79 10.98
C LEU A 16 15.10 -1.91 9.94
N PHE A 17 14.71 -2.49 8.80
CA PHE A 17 13.81 -1.85 7.85
C PHE A 17 12.48 -1.61 8.58
N GLY A 18 12.29 -0.40 9.08
CA GLY A 18 11.01 0.05 9.59
C GLY A 18 10.00 -0.07 8.46
N GLN A 19 9.03 -0.96 8.62
CA GLN A 19 7.86 -0.97 7.75
C GLN A 19 7.07 0.29 8.11
N THR A 20 7.39 1.39 7.44
CA THR A 20 6.51 2.55 7.41
C THR A 20 5.19 2.05 6.84
N SER A 21 4.11 2.14 7.61
CA SER A 21 2.77 1.91 7.12
C SER A 21 2.49 2.98 6.06
N ILE A 22 2.79 2.68 4.79
CA ILE A 22 2.51 3.57 3.68
C ILE A 22 1.02 3.41 3.39
N ALA A 23 0.26 4.48 3.63
CA ALA A 23 -1.13 4.52 3.26
C ALA A 23 -1.26 4.20 1.76
N ALA A 24 -2.20 3.35 1.38
CA ALA A 24 -2.27 2.93 -0.03
C ALA A 24 -2.44 4.16 -0.94
N THR A 25 -1.70 4.17 -2.05
CA THR A 25 -1.60 5.33 -2.95
C THR A 25 -2.50 5.13 -4.18
N GLU A 26 -3.29 6.15 -4.51
CA GLU A 26 -4.07 6.13 -5.74
C GLU A 26 -3.15 6.40 -6.95
N ILE A 27 -3.25 5.56 -7.98
CA ILE A 27 -2.54 5.73 -9.24
C ILE A 27 -3.54 5.82 -10.39
N SER A 28 -3.24 6.66 -11.39
CA SER A 28 -4.07 6.79 -12.59
C SER A 28 -3.80 5.69 -13.62
N HIS A 29 -2.55 5.24 -13.69
CA HIS A 29 -2.07 4.21 -14.61
C HIS A 29 -1.07 3.30 -13.91
N PRO A 30 -1.16 1.97 -14.07
CA PRO A 30 -0.12 1.07 -13.59
C PRO A 30 1.14 1.22 -14.43
N GLU A 31 2.30 1.17 -13.79
CA GLU A 31 3.59 1.05 -14.47
C GLU A 31 3.82 -0.39 -14.94
N ALA A 32 4.77 -0.60 -15.86
CA ALA A 32 5.02 -1.91 -16.46
C ALA A 32 5.43 -2.98 -15.43
N ASP A 33 6.06 -2.56 -14.33
CA ASP A 33 6.55 -3.44 -13.27
C ASP A 33 5.52 -3.70 -12.16
N MET A 34 4.37 -3.01 -12.19
CA MET A 34 3.33 -3.16 -11.17
C MET A 34 2.54 -4.43 -11.40
N LYS A 35 2.44 -5.27 -10.36
CA LYS A 35 1.68 -6.50 -10.43
C LYS A 35 0.26 -6.28 -9.93
N GLU A 36 -0.71 -6.53 -10.80
CA GLU A 36 -2.11 -6.63 -10.39
C GLU A 36 -2.28 -7.81 -9.43
N ILE A 37 -2.91 -7.55 -8.29
CA ILE A 37 -3.11 -8.55 -7.24
C ILE A 37 -4.57 -8.85 -6.97
N ALA A 38 -5.46 -7.87 -7.10
CA ALA A 38 -6.89 -8.08 -6.89
C ALA A 38 -7.75 -6.96 -7.48
N HIS A 39 -9.02 -7.25 -7.69
CA HIS A 39 -10.06 -6.27 -7.94
C HIS A 39 -10.94 -6.16 -6.71
N VAL A 40 -11.16 -4.93 -6.23
CA VAL A 40 -12.02 -4.66 -5.09
C VAL A 40 -13.14 -3.72 -5.47
N SER A 41 -14.32 -3.97 -4.91
CA SER A 41 -15.47 -3.07 -5.03
C SER A 41 -15.96 -2.69 -3.63
N VAL A 42 -16.36 -1.44 -3.50
CA VAL A 42 -16.95 -0.87 -2.29
C VAL A 42 -18.30 -0.25 -2.64
N SER A 43 -19.21 -0.33 -1.70
CA SER A 43 -20.57 0.23 -1.81
C SER A 43 -20.93 0.91 -0.52
N SER A 44 -21.48 2.11 -0.57
CA SER A 44 -21.98 2.81 0.62
C SER A 44 -23.17 3.69 0.30
N ILE A 45 -24.14 3.74 1.22
CA ILE A 45 -25.38 4.51 1.08
C ILE A 45 -25.11 5.96 1.52
N ASN A 46 -25.59 6.96 0.75
CA ASN A 46 -25.51 8.39 1.09
C ASN A 46 -24.12 8.87 1.56
N THR A 47 -23.07 8.39 0.91
CA THR A 47 -21.70 8.60 1.38
C THR A 47 -20.96 9.60 0.50
N ASN A 48 -20.23 10.51 1.14
CA ASN A 48 -19.36 11.45 0.45
C ASN A 48 -18.22 10.72 -0.30
N PRO A 49 -17.66 11.31 -1.37
CA PRO A 49 -16.59 10.67 -2.14
C PRO A 49 -15.40 10.20 -1.27
N GLU A 50 -15.05 10.99 -0.26
CA GLU A 50 -13.91 10.70 0.62
C GLU A 50 -14.07 9.38 1.40
N SER A 51 -15.25 9.06 1.93
CA SER A 51 -15.39 7.82 2.70
C SER A 51 -15.34 6.59 1.79
N ILE A 52 -15.78 6.70 0.53
CA ILE A 52 -15.61 5.64 -0.48
C ILE A 52 -14.12 5.42 -0.76
N ILE A 53 -13.34 6.51 -0.91
CA ILE A 53 -11.89 6.42 -1.11
C ILE A 53 -11.21 5.80 0.12
N GLN A 54 -11.60 6.18 1.34
CA GLN A 54 -11.08 5.57 2.57
C GLN A 54 -11.40 4.06 2.64
N LEU A 55 -12.60 3.66 2.24
CA LEU A 55 -12.98 2.24 2.16
C LEU A 55 -12.11 1.47 1.16
N LEU A 56 -11.83 2.06 0.00
CA LEU A 56 -10.91 1.48 -0.99
C LEU A 56 -9.49 1.38 -0.42
N GLN A 57 -8.97 2.46 0.15
CA GLN A 57 -7.65 2.51 0.77
C GLN A 57 -7.48 1.43 1.84
N ASN A 58 -8.44 1.31 2.76
CA ASN A 58 -8.44 0.26 3.79
C ASN A 58 -8.45 -1.14 3.20
N LYS A 59 -9.22 -1.39 2.13
CA LYS A 59 -9.23 -2.69 1.43
C LYS A 59 -7.90 -2.97 0.70
N THR A 60 -7.29 -1.94 0.13
CA THR A 60 -5.98 -2.01 -0.53
C THR A 60 -4.92 -2.45 0.48
N GLU A 61 -4.83 -1.75 1.61
CA GLU A 61 -3.89 -2.07 2.70
C GLU A 61 -4.14 -3.46 3.29
N ALA A 62 -5.41 -3.82 3.54
CA ALA A 62 -5.78 -5.14 4.04
C ALA A 62 -5.42 -6.28 3.06
N SER A 63 -5.34 -5.99 1.76
CA SER A 63 -4.93 -6.94 0.73
C SER A 63 -3.40 -7.06 0.59
N GLY A 64 -2.63 -6.25 1.33
CA GLY A 64 -1.18 -6.16 1.18
C GLY A 64 -0.74 -5.47 -0.11
N ALA A 65 -1.65 -4.69 -0.71
CA ALA A 65 -1.39 -3.83 -1.86
C ALA A 65 -0.83 -2.49 -1.40
N HIS A 66 0.05 -1.88 -2.20
CA HIS A 66 0.57 -0.54 -1.93
C HIS A 66 -0.10 0.53 -2.80
N TYR A 67 -0.66 0.11 -3.94
CA TYR A 67 -1.26 1.00 -4.91
C TYR A 67 -2.65 0.51 -5.29
N TYR A 68 -3.53 1.45 -5.63
CA TYR A 68 -4.82 1.14 -6.21
C TYR A 68 -5.17 2.11 -7.33
N ARG A 69 -5.92 1.64 -8.31
CA ARG A 69 -6.45 2.44 -9.42
C ARG A 69 -7.96 2.34 -9.42
N ILE A 70 -8.64 3.46 -9.27
CA ILE A 70 -10.09 3.52 -9.42
C ILE A 70 -10.44 3.34 -10.91
N THR A 71 -11.21 2.31 -11.23
CA THR A 71 -11.67 2.03 -12.60
C THR A 71 -13.13 2.41 -12.81
N SER A 72 -13.90 2.49 -11.73
CA SER A 72 -15.28 2.96 -11.78
C SER A 72 -15.62 3.67 -10.48
N PHE A 73 -16.29 4.80 -10.60
CA PHE A 73 -16.80 5.58 -9.47
C PHE A 73 -18.20 6.07 -9.84
N HIS A 74 -19.19 5.68 -9.06
CA HIS A 74 -20.58 6.09 -9.24
C HIS A 74 -21.10 6.68 -7.93
N ILE A 75 -21.62 7.91 -8.01
CA ILE A 75 -22.28 8.58 -6.89
C ILE A 75 -23.73 8.77 -7.25
N ASP A 76 -24.60 8.06 -6.54
CA ASP A 76 -26.04 8.26 -6.57
C ASP A 76 -26.60 7.99 -5.16
N ASN A 77 -27.81 7.45 -5.06
CA ASN A 77 -28.41 7.05 -3.78
C ASN A 77 -27.64 5.89 -3.09
N GLN A 78 -26.90 5.10 -3.86
CA GLN A 78 -26.00 4.04 -3.44
C GLN A 78 -24.65 4.22 -4.16
N SER A 79 -23.72 4.92 -3.52
CA SER A 79 -22.39 5.13 -4.10
C SER A 79 -21.64 3.80 -4.21
N HIS A 80 -21.08 3.51 -5.39
CA HIS A 80 -20.27 2.33 -5.66
C HIS A 80 -18.96 2.73 -6.32
N ALA A 81 -17.86 2.14 -5.89
CA ALA A 81 -16.58 2.30 -6.55
C ALA A 81 -15.86 0.97 -6.71
N THR A 82 -15.14 0.83 -7.82
CA THR A 82 -14.32 -0.34 -8.12
C THR A 82 -12.90 0.12 -8.35
N ALA A 83 -11.95 -0.59 -7.74
CA ALA A 83 -10.54 -0.35 -7.91
C ALA A 83 -9.78 -1.64 -8.19
N ILE A 84 -8.72 -1.52 -8.96
CA ILE A 84 -7.72 -2.57 -9.17
C ILE A 84 -6.55 -2.29 -8.24
N LEU A 85 -6.11 -3.32 -7.53
CA LEU A 85 -5.03 -3.26 -6.55
C LEU A 85 -3.72 -3.72 -7.18
N TYR A 86 -2.64 -3.01 -6.88
CA TYR A 86 -1.30 -3.30 -7.36
C TYR A 86 -0.28 -3.36 -6.22
N LYS A 87 0.76 -4.16 -6.46
CA LYS A 87 1.94 -4.28 -5.62
C LYS A 87 3.19 -3.95 -6.41
#